data_AF-A0A7X8WEZ7-F1
#
_entry.id   AF-A0A7X8WEZ7-F1
#
_cell.length_a   1.000
_cell.length_b   1.000
_cell.length_c   1.000
_cell.angle_alpha   90.00
_cell.angle_beta   90.00
_cell.angle_gamma   90.00
#
_symmetry.space_group_name_H-M   'P 1'
#
loop_
_entity.id
_entity.type
_entity.pdbx_description
1 polymer ?
#
loop_
_entity_poly.entity_id
_entity_poly.type
_entity_poly.pdbx_seq_one_letter_code
_entity_poly.pdbx_strand_id
1 'polypeptide(L)'
;DVLFMAPESNDDYDIELKVTEKLLKELQPIKGRKLVILDSCESGTSVPPSESSVSLVRSPSLSDWFDTYVSDESYAIPPVTLFTAAADSDSYEMGGDHIHGVFTLALLEALGGYHDNDTFRMGDTIPAEKNGVVTVDSLYAYVMEHQKLPLKTTIYRPTSMYQHPMTNGGAMDLVLFRF
;
A
#
# COMPACT_ATOMS: atom_id res chain seq x y z
N ASP A 1 15.22 1.48 -18.10
CA ASP A 1 15.81 0.63 -17.04
C ASP A 1 16.50 1.52 -16.02
N VAL A 2 15.92 1.67 -14.82
CA VAL A 2 16.59 2.34 -13.71
C VAL A 2 16.47 1.41 -12.50
N LEU A 3 17.58 0.76 -12.17
CA LEU A 3 17.76 -0.02 -10.95
C LEU A 3 18.28 0.96 -9.89
N PHE A 4 17.47 1.21 -8.85
CA PHE A 4 17.90 1.96 -7.67
C PHE A 4 18.36 0.97 -6.61
N MET A 5 19.67 0.92 -6.35
CA MET A 5 20.23 0.31 -5.14
C MET A 5 20.47 1.40 -4.11
N ALA A 6 19.91 1.23 -2.91
CA ALA A 6 20.15 2.11 -1.78
C ALA A 6 21.58 1.90 -1.24
N PRO A 7 22.31 2.98 -0.85
CA PRO A 7 23.59 2.84 -0.17
C PRO A 7 23.39 2.42 1.28
N GLU A 8 24.22 1.50 1.77
CA GLU A 8 24.26 1.07 3.17
C GLU A 8 24.56 2.27 4.09
N SER A 9 23.63 2.60 4.99
CA SER A 9 23.81 3.56 6.07
C SER A 9 23.24 2.97 7.35
N ASN A 10 23.85 3.24 8.50
CA ASN A 10 23.51 2.60 9.78
C ASN A 10 22.21 3.15 10.44
N ASP A 11 21.48 4.03 9.76
CA ASP A 11 20.15 4.50 10.15
C ASP A 11 19.16 4.14 9.03
N ASP A 12 18.70 2.88 9.01
CA ASP A 12 17.87 2.32 7.91
C ASP A 12 16.61 3.16 7.60
N TYR A 13 15.96 3.72 8.64
CA TYR A 13 14.75 4.54 8.49
C TYR A 13 14.97 5.82 7.68
N ASP A 14 16.15 6.43 7.78
CA ASP A 14 16.45 7.71 7.12
C ASP A 14 16.85 7.49 5.64
N ILE A 15 17.19 6.26 5.26
CA ILE A 15 17.50 5.89 3.87
C ILE A 15 16.22 5.62 3.09
N GLU A 16 15.29 4.84 3.64
CA GLU A 16 14.07 4.46 2.95
C GLU A 16 13.21 5.69 2.61
N LEU A 17 13.07 6.61 3.57
CA LEU A 17 12.37 7.88 3.34
C LEU A 17 13.03 8.70 2.23
N LYS A 18 14.36 8.85 2.26
CA LYS A 18 15.11 9.61 1.23
C LYS A 18 15.07 8.94 -0.14
N VAL A 19 15.08 7.61 -0.20
CA VAL A 19 14.95 6.84 -1.44
C VAL A 19 13.57 7.07 -2.04
N THR A 20 12.51 7.02 -1.23
CA THR A 20 11.16 7.26 -1.74
C THR A 20 10.93 8.71 -2.12
N GLU A 21 11.37 9.69 -1.34
CA GLU A 21 11.30 11.10 -1.73
C GLU A 21 11.99 11.36 -3.08
N LYS A 22 13.17 10.77 -3.27
CA LYS A 22 13.90 10.86 -4.53
C LYS A 22 13.15 10.15 -5.66
N LEU A 23 12.63 8.95 -5.43
CA LEU A 23 11.85 8.20 -6.41
C LEU A 23 10.60 8.99 -6.83
N LEU A 24 9.83 9.51 -5.86
CA LEU A 24 8.65 10.33 -6.11
C LEU A 24 8.99 11.57 -6.94
N LYS A 25 10.10 12.24 -6.62
CA LYS A 25 10.59 13.41 -7.36
C LYS A 25 10.95 13.07 -8.82
N GLU A 26 11.58 11.92 -9.07
CA GLU A 26 11.91 11.47 -10.42
C GLU A 26 10.68 11.00 -11.22
N LEU A 27 9.63 10.54 -10.53
CA LEU A 27 8.36 10.13 -11.16
C LEU A 27 7.43 11.31 -11.47
N GLN A 28 7.58 12.45 -10.79
CA GLN A 28 6.75 13.64 -11.00
C GLN A 28 6.72 14.13 -12.46
N PRO A 29 7.85 14.25 -13.19
CA PRO A 29 7.88 14.74 -14.57
C PRO A 29 7.23 13.81 -15.60
N ILE A 30 7.05 12.52 -15.27
CA ILE A 30 6.43 11.55 -16.18
C ILE A 30 4.98 11.97 -16.41
N LYS A 31 4.48 11.97 -17.64
CA LYS A 31 3.07 12.33 -17.90
C LYS A 31 2.14 11.18 -17.48
N GLY A 32 0.98 11.54 -16.92
CA GLY A 32 -0.04 10.59 -16.50
C GLY A 32 -0.09 10.36 -15.00
N ARG A 33 -1.02 9.51 -14.57
CA ARG A 33 -1.16 9.03 -13.19
C ARG A 33 -0.22 7.84 -12.98
N LYS A 34 0.40 7.77 -11.80
CA LYS A 34 1.38 6.74 -11.47
C LYS A 34 0.95 6.03 -10.21
N LEU A 35 1.04 4.71 -10.22
CA LEU A 35 0.95 3.86 -9.04
C LEU A 35 2.35 3.31 -8.78
N VAL A 36 2.82 3.43 -7.55
CA VAL A 36 4.02 2.75 -7.06
C VAL A 36 3.56 1.76 -6.00
N ILE A 37 3.94 0.50 -6.17
CA ILE A 37 3.63 -0.57 -5.23
C ILE A 37 4.93 -0.95 -4.54
N LEU A 38 4.96 -0.89 -3.20
CA LEU A 38 6.14 -1.18 -2.40
C LEU A 38 5.83 -2.35 -1.46
N ASP A 39 6.41 -3.51 -1.76
CA ASP A 39 6.38 -4.66 -0.86
C ASP A 39 7.71 -4.77 -0.11
N SER A 40 7.86 -3.97 0.94
CA SER A 40 9.00 -4.03 1.87
C SER A 40 8.54 -3.73 3.29
N CYS A 41 9.31 -4.20 4.29
CA CYS A 41 9.15 -3.78 5.67
C CYS A 41 9.21 -2.26 5.75
N GLU A 42 8.46 -1.69 6.70
CA GLU A 42 8.47 -0.25 7.00
C GLU A 42 8.15 0.66 5.80
N SER A 43 7.70 0.10 4.67
CA SER A 43 7.44 0.81 3.40
C SER A 43 6.43 1.93 3.56
N GLY A 44 5.55 1.84 4.54
CA GLY A 44 4.60 2.89 4.86
C GLY A 44 5.32 4.17 5.23
N THR A 45 6.54 4.17 5.81
CA THR A 45 7.38 5.36 6.18
C THR A 45 7.55 6.33 5.03
N SER A 46 7.54 5.77 3.84
CA SER A 46 7.66 6.46 2.58
C SER A 46 6.37 7.11 2.06
N VAL A 47 5.23 6.84 2.70
CA VAL A 47 3.94 7.48 2.40
C VAL A 47 3.93 8.87 3.03
N PRO A 48 4.05 9.96 2.24
CA PRO A 48 3.99 11.30 2.79
C PRO A 48 2.60 11.52 3.38
N PRO A 49 2.49 12.19 4.55
CA PRO A 49 1.20 12.69 5.01
C PRO A 49 0.62 13.57 3.89
N SER A 50 -0.58 13.24 3.44
CA SER A 50 -1.26 14.06 2.46
C SER A 50 -2.11 15.09 3.21
N GLU A 51 -2.20 16.32 2.69
CA GLU A 51 -3.06 17.38 3.23
C GLU A 51 -4.53 16.96 3.34
N SER A 52 -4.92 15.90 2.63
CA SER A 52 -6.31 15.39 2.58
C SER A 52 -6.45 13.93 3.03
N SER A 53 -5.37 13.28 3.47
CA SER A 53 -5.36 11.87 3.88
C SER A 53 -4.48 11.69 5.11
N VAL A 54 -5.14 11.64 6.27
CA VAL A 54 -4.52 11.32 7.54
C VAL A 54 -4.47 9.80 7.69
N SER A 55 -3.27 9.20 7.60
CA SER A 55 -3.13 7.81 8.02
C SER A 55 -3.28 7.74 9.54
N LEU A 56 -4.35 7.09 10.02
CA LEU A 56 -4.57 6.79 11.44
C LEU A 56 -3.49 5.88 12.03
N VAL A 57 -2.67 5.25 11.19
CA VAL A 57 -1.50 4.46 11.64
C VAL A 57 -0.34 5.37 12.05
N ARG A 58 -0.27 6.59 11.50
CA ARG A 58 0.78 7.57 11.78
C ARG A 58 0.36 8.76 12.62
N SER A 59 -0.92 9.13 12.60
CA SER A 59 -1.45 10.21 13.42
C SER A 59 -2.20 9.61 14.60
N PRO A 60 -1.64 9.67 15.81
CA PRO A 60 -2.16 8.93 16.96
C PRO A 60 -3.40 9.57 17.60
N SER A 61 -3.89 10.72 17.12
CA SER A 61 -5.01 11.42 17.75
C SER A 61 -6.27 11.48 16.87
N LEU A 62 -7.41 11.12 17.47
CA LEU A 62 -8.73 11.30 16.88
C LEU A 62 -9.00 12.78 16.53
N SER A 63 -8.42 13.71 17.28
CA SER A 63 -8.53 15.15 17.02
C SER A 63 -7.94 15.55 15.68
N ASP A 64 -6.74 15.07 15.33
CA ASP A 64 -6.12 15.42 14.04
C ASP A 64 -6.99 14.95 12.87
N TRP A 65 -7.60 13.76 13.01
CA TRP A 65 -8.54 13.24 12.02
C TRP A 65 -9.80 14.11 11.90
N PHE A 66 -10.39 14.53 13.03
CA PHE A 66 -11.56 15.40 13.03
C PHE A 66 -11.24 16.78 12.45
N ASP A 67 -10.09 17.35 12.79
CA ASP A 67 -9.64 18.66 12.30
C ASP A 67 -9.41 18.63 10.78
N THR A 68 -8.83 17.56 10.23
CA THR A 68 -8.73 17.38 8.78
C THR A 68 -10.08 17.13 8.12
N TYR A 69 -10.99 16.38 8.76
CA TYR A 69 -12.33 16.12 8.19
C TYR A 69 -13.16 17.39 8.03
N VAL A 70 -13.04 18.34 8.96
CA VAL A 70 -13.75 19.63 8.92
C VAL A 70 -12.94 20.76 8.30
N SER A 71 -11.74 20.47 7.77
CA SER A 71 -10.90 21.49 7.17
C SER A 71 -11.53 22.01 5.87
N ASP A 72 -11.31 23.29 5.59
CA ASP A 72 -11.69 23.91 4.32
C ASP A 72 -10.65 23.64 3.21
N GLU A 73 -9.67 22.76 3.46
CA GLU A 73 -8.61 22.44 2.51
C GLU A 73 -9.17 21.62 1.34
N SER A 74 -8.80 22.00 0.11
CA SER A 74 -9.27 21.31 -1.08
C SER A 74 -8.56 19.96 -1.23
N TYR A 75 -9.33 18.89 -1.43
CA TYR A 75 -8.82 17.56 -1.72
C TYR A 75 -7.84 17.57 -2.90
N ALA A 76 -6.55 17.40 -2.62
CA ALA A 76 -5.49 17.42 -3.61
C ALA A 76 -5.16 15.99 -4.05
N ILE A 77 -5.54 15.63 -5.27
CA ILE A 77 -5.27 14.27 -5.75
C ILE A 77 -3.77 14.10 -6.00
N PRO A 78 -3.10 13.11 -5.39
CA PRO A 78 -1.64 13.02 -5.47
C PRO A 78 -1.17 12.78 -6.92
N PRO A 79 -0.02 13.36 -7.32
CA PRO A 79 0.57 13.12 -8.64
C PRO A 79 1.13 11.69 -8.79
N VAL A 80 1.46 11.06 -7.66
CA VAL A 80 1.91 9.67 -7.54
C VAL A 80 1.15 9.01 -6.39
N THR A 81 0.42 7.94 -6.70
CA THR A 81 -0.22 7.09 -5.69
C THR A 81 0.77 6.03 -5.23
N LEU A 82 0.95 5.90 -3.92
CA LEU A 82 1.73 4.86 -3.28
C LEU A 82 0.77 3.80 -2.72
N PHE A 83 1.16 2.53 -2.83
CA PHE A 83 0.47 1.42 -2.20
C PHE A 83 1.54 0.50 -1.57
N THR A 84 1.61 0.51 -0.25
CA THR A 84 2.67 -0.13 0.51
C THR A 84 2.14 -1.34 1.26
N ALA A 85 2.98 -2.36 1.39
CA ALA A 85 2.64 -3.61 2.04
C ALA A 85 2.51 -3.48 3.55
N ALA A 86 3.28 -2.57 4.14
CA ALA A 86 3.34 -2.35 5.56
C ALA A 86 3.31 -0.86 5.89
N ALA A 87 3.02 -0.54 7.15
CA ALA A 87 2.92 0.83 7.63
C ALA A 87 4.25 1.24 8.29
N ASP A 88 4.29 1.14 9.62
CA ASP A 88 5.50 1.12 10.44
C ASP A 88 5.59 -0.31 11.05
N SER A 89 5.66 -1.30 10.17
CA SER A 89 5.67 -2.72 10.53
C SER A 89 6.47 -3.53 9.52
N ASP A 90 6.82 -4.77 9.90
CA ASP A 90 7.36 -5.75 8.97
C ASP A 90 6.39 -6.04 7.80
N SER A 91 6.93 -6.36 6.63
CA SER A 91 6.23 -7.09 5.56
C SER A 91 6.68 -8.54 5.58
N TYR A 92 5.73 -9.47 5.53
CA TYR A 92 6.00 -10.89 5.67
C TYR A 92 5.86 -11.63 4.35
N GLU A 93 6.64 -12.69 4.20
CA GLU A 93 6.42 -13.71 3.20
C GLU A 93 5.88 -14.98 3.88
N MET A 94 4.84 -15.58 3.32
CA MET A 94 4.25 -16.81 3.86
C MET A 94 4.19 -17.89 2.79
N GLY A 95 4.85 -19.02 3.04
CA GLY A 95 4.81 -20.18 2.15
C GLY A 95 5.92 -21.19 2.46
N GLY A 96 5.71 -22.43 2.02
CA GLY A 96 6.77 -23.45 1.89
C GLY A 96 7.57 -23.23 0.60
N ASP A 97 7.68 -24.24 -0.28
CA ASP A 97 8.50 -24.20 -1.51
C ASP A 97 8.15 -23.08 -2.52
N HIS A 98 7.04 -22.35 -2.31
CA HIS A 98 6.66 -21.15 -3.07
C HIS A 98 6.38 -20.01 -2.09
N ILE A 99 7.41 -19.22 -1.82
CA ILE A 99 7.34 -18.06 -0.92
C ILE A 99 6.82 -16.87 -1.72
N HIS A 100 5.66 -16.35 -1.33
CA HIS A 100 5.14 -15.07 -1.80
C HIS A 100 5.03 -14.10 -0.62
N GLY A 101 5.34 -12.82 -0.87
CA GLY A 101 4.96 -11.74 0.03
C GLY A 101 3.46 -11.80 0.29
N VAL A 102 3.07 -11.75 1.56
CA VAL A 102 1.67 -11.85 2.00
C VAL A 102 0.82 -10.77 1.33
N PHE A 103 1.35 -9.55 1.28
CA PHE A 103 0.74 -8.43 0.57
C PHE A 103 0.64 -8.69 -0.94
N THR A 104 1.75 -9.06 -1.58
CA THR A 104 1.79 -9.31 -3.03
C THR A 104 0.81 -10.42 -3.43
N LEU A 105 0.70 -11.49 -2.66
CA LEU A 105 -0.25 -12.56 -2.92
C LEU A 105 -1.69 -12.05 -2.85
N ALA A 106 -2.07 -11.36 -1.77
CA ALA A 106 -3.42 -10.80 -1.62
C ALA A 106 -3.74 -9.79 -2.72
N LEU A 107 -2.77 -8.99 -3.15
CA LEU A 107 -2.89 -8.03 -4.24
C LEU A 107 -3.13 -8.74 -5.59
N LEU A 108 -2.39 -9.82 -5.87
CA LEU A 108 -2.59 -10.58 -7.10
C LEU A 108 -3.94 -11.33 -7.08
N GLU A 109 -4.35 -11.87 -5.93
CA GLU A 109 -5.69 -12.44 -5.73
C GLU A 109 -6.79 -11.40 -5.99
N ALA A 110 -6.59 -10.15 -5.53
CA ALA A 110 -7.50 -9.03 -5.80
C ALA A 110 -7.69 -8.76 -7.30
N LEU A 111 -6.64 -9.03 -8.10
CA LEU A 111 -6.63 -8.89 -9.56
C LEU A 111 -7.14 -10.13 -10.30
N GLY A 112 -7.63 -11.15 -9.59
CA GLY A 112 -8.14 -12.39 -10.16
C GLY A 112 -7.12 -13.51 -10.25
N GLY A 113 -5.94 -13.33 -9.65
CA GLY A 113 -4.94 -14.36 -9.53
C GLY A 113 -5.34 -15.46 -8.54
N TYR A 114 -4.92 -16.69 -8.80
CA TYR A 114 -5.12 -17.81 -7.89
C TYR A 114 -4.07 -18.90 -8.11
N HIS A 115 -3.86 -19.73 -7.09
CA HIS A 115 -3.04 -20.93 -7.22
C HIS A 115 -3.88 -22.12 -7.68
N ASP A 116 -3.48 -22.72 -8.81
CA ASP A 116 -3.92 -24.05 -9.23
C ASP A 116 -2.75 -25.02 -9.02
N ASN A 117 -2.76 -25.72 -7.89
CA ASN A 117 -1.61 -26.46 -7.37
C ASN A 117 -0.37 -25.53 -7.27
N ASP A 118 0.76 -25.95 -7.83
CA ASP A 118 2.03 -25.21 -7.80
C ASP A 118 2.13 -24.10 -8.86
N THR A 119 1.05 -23.82 -9.61
CA THR A 119 1.06 -22.82 -10.68
C THR A 119 0.16 -21.64 -10.34
N PHE A 120 0.72 -20.43 -10.41
CA PHE A 120 -0.06 -19.20 -10.34
C PHE A 120 -0.76 -18.93 -11.68
N ARG A 121 -2.06 -18.64 -11.64
CA ARG A 121 -2.90 -18.39 -12.83
C ARG A 121 -3.78 -17.16 -12.63
N MET A 122 -4.25 -16.60 -13.74
CA MET A 122 -5.27 -15.54 -13.75
C MET A 122 -6.62 -16.14 -14.13
N GLY A 123 -7.65 -15.80 -13.38
CA GLY A 123 -9.04 -16.14 -13.67
C GLY A 123 -9.73 -15.10 -14.55
N ASP A 124 -11.00 -15.37 -14.86
CA ASP A 124 -11.84 -14.49 -15.68
C ASP A 124 -12.56 -13.39 -14.86
N THR A 125 -12.46 -13.47 -13.53
CA THR A 125 -13.10 -12.54 -12.60
C THR A 125 -12.05 -11.76 -11.82
N ILE A 126 -12.28 -10.47 -11.61
CA ILE A 126 -11.41 -9.60 -10.80
C ILE A 126 -12.14 -9.31 -9.47
N PRO A 127 -11.75 -9.91 -8.35
CA PRO A 127 -12.46 -9.75 -7.07
C PRO A 127 -12.53 -8.31 -6.55
N ALA A 128 -11.51 -7.50 -6.82
CA ALA A 128 -11.48 -6.09 -6.45
C ALA A 128 -12.29 -5.18 -7.39
N GLU A 129 -12.91 -5.72 -8.44
CA GLU A 129 -13.81 -4.95 -9.30
C GLU A 129 -15.06 -4.55 -8.51
N LYS A 130 -15.40 -3.26 -8.59
CA LYS A 130 -16.65 -2.70 -8.04
C LYS A 130 -17.30 -1.81 -9.10
N ASN A 131 -18.49 -2.18 -9.54
CA ASN A 131 -19.31 -1.42 -10.50
C ASN A 131 -18.62 -1.13 -11.85
N GLY A 132 -17.96 -2.13 -12.42
CA GLY A 132 -17.21 -2.07 -13.68
C GLY A 132 -15.84 -1.42 -13.57
N VAL A 133 -15.34 -1.15 -12.36
CA VAL A 133 -14.11 -0.38 -12.15
C VAL A 133 -13.21 -1.04 -11.10
N VAL A 134 -11.90 -1.03 -11.37
CA VAL A 134 -10.87 -1.38 -10.37
C VAL A 134 -10.12 -0.12 -10.00
N THR A 135 -10.08 0.20 -8.71
CA THR A 135 -9.38 1.37 -8.15
C THR A 135 -8.31 0.92 -7.17
N VAL A 136 -7.37 1.82 -6.83
CA VAL A 136 -6.41 1.53 -5.74
C VAL A 136 -7.12 1.27 -4.42
N ASP A 137 -8.20 2.00 -4.13
CA ASP A 137 -9.01 1.78 -2.93
C ASP A 137 -9.70 0.41 -2.92
N SER A 138 -10.20 -0.06 -4.07
CA SER A 138 -10.84 -1.37 -4.14
C SER A 138 -9.83 -2.51 -3.98
N LEU A 139 -8.60 -2.34 -4.48
CA LEU A 139 -7.48 -3.25 -4.20
C LEU A 139 -7.05 -3.19 -2.74
N TYR A 140 -6.91 -1.99 -2.17
CA TYR A 140 -6.56 -1.78 -0.77
C TYR A 140 -7.57 -2.44 0.17
N ALA A 141 -8.87 -2.21 -0.05
CA ALA A 141 -9.94 -2.84 0.71
C ALA A 141 -9.88 -4.37 0.64
N TYR A 142 -9.63 -4.94 -0.56
CA TYR A 142 -9.49 -6.39 -0.71
C TYR A 142 -8.29 -6.93 0.07
N VAL A 143 -7.11 -6.30 -0.07
CA VAL A 143 -5.89 -6.72 0.64
C VAL A 143 -6.07 -6.65 2.16
N MET A 144 -6.68 -5.57 2.66
CA MET A 144 -6.96 -5.41 4.10
C MET A 144 -7.81 -6.55 4.66
N GLU A 145 -8.73 -7.10 3.86
CA GLU A 145 -9.59 -8.22 4.24
C GLU A 145 -8.93 -9.60 4.03
N HIS A 146 -8.08 -9.75 3.02
CA HIS A 146 -7.63 -11.06 2.52
C HIS A 146 -6.15 -11.38 2.75
N GLN A 147 -5.33 -10.46 3.29
CA GLN A 147 -3.90 -10.73 3.55
C GLN A 147 -3.64 -11.76 4.66
N LYS A 148 -4.68 -12.28 5.35
CA LYS A 148 -4.59 -13.34 6.39
C LYS A 148 -3.76 -12.98 7.64
N LEU A 149 -3.06 -11.84 7.64
CA LEU A 149 -2.38 -11.26 8.79
C LEU A 149 -3.27 -10.29 9.55
N PRO A 150 -3.14 -10.23 10.88
CA PRO A 150 -3.74 -9.17 11.69
C PRO A 150 -3.27 -7.79 11.23
N LEU A 151 -4.20 -6.84 11.16
CA LEU A 151 -3.89 -5.45 10.77
C LEU A 151 -3.29 -4.61 11.90
N LYS A 152 -3.46 -5.04 13.15
CA LYS A 152 -2.96 -4.33 14.33
C LYS A 152 -2.71 -5.29 15.47
N THR A 153 -1.70 -4.98 16.28
CA THR A 153 -1.52 -5.60 17.59
C THR A 153 -2.44 -4.95 18.61
N THR A 154 -2.91 -5.71 19.60
CA THR A 154 -3.68 -5.15 20.73
C THR A 154 -3.17 -5.72 22.04
N ILE A 155 -3.34 -5.00 23.15
CA ILE A 155 -2.95 -5.49 24.48
C ILE A 155 -3.62 -6.82 24.87
N TYR A 156 -4.78 -7.13 24.28
CA TYR A 156 -5.53 -8.36 24.53
C TYR A 156 -5.23 -9.48 23.53
N ARG A 157 -4.56 -9.14 22.41
CA ARG A 157 -4.09 -10.07 21.37
C ARG A 157 -2.74 -9.56 20.85
N PRO A 158 -1.66 -9.77 21.61
CA PRO A 158 -0.33 -9.47 21.14
C PRO A 158 0.01 -10.47 20.04
N THR A 159 -0.05 -10.02 18.78
CA THR A 159 0.32 -10.82 17.62
C THR A 159 1.78 -10.58 17.34
N SER A 160 2.59 -11.64 17.27
CA SER A 160 4.01 -11.53 16.91
C SER A 160 4.24 -11.17 15.44
N MET A 161 3.21 -11.33 14.60
CA MET A 161 3.21 -10.96 13.18
C MET A 161 1.92 -10.20 12.89
N TYR A 162 2.04 -8.94 12.50
CA TYR A 162 0.94 -8.09 12.05
C TYR A 162 1.43 -7.23 10.88
N GLN A 163 0.55 -6.93 9.93
CA GLN A 163 0.92 -6.17 8.74
C GLN A 163 -0.23 -5.24 8.37
N HIS A 164 0.07 -3.95 8.25
CA HIS A 164 -0.91 -2.93 7.89
C HIS A 164 -0.51 -2.25 6.58
N PRO A 165 -1.05 -2.68 5.43
CA PRO A 165 -0.86 -1.98 4.17
C PRO A 165 -1.29 -0.52 4.28
N MET A 166 -0.70 0.36 3.48
CA MET A 166 -1.09 1.77 3.42
C MET A 166 -1.16 2.26 1.99
N THR A 167 -2.01 3.25 1.75
CA THR A 167 -2.02 4.01 0.50
C THR A 167 -2.24 5.49 0.79
N ASN A 168 -1.70 6.37 -0.05
CA ASN A 168 -2.01 7.81 -0.03
C ASN A 168 -3.14 8.18 -1.01
N GLY A 169 -3.77 7.19 -1.66
CA GLY A 169 -4.86 7.41 -2.60
C GLY A 169 -6.20 6.94 -2.04
N GLY A 170 -7.23 7.78 -2.15
CA GLY A 170 -8.63 7.42 -1.92
C GLY A 170 -9.32 6.81 -3.15
N ALA A 171 -10.58 6.39 -2.98
CA ALA A 171 -11.39 5.71 -4.02
C ALA A 171 -11.52 6.47 -5.35
N MET A 172 -11.39 7.80 -5.31
CA MET A 172 -11.51 8.67 -6.49
C MET A 172 -10.14 8.99 -7.12
N ASP A 173 -9.04 8.48 -6.56
CA ASP A 173 -7.71 8.99 -6.89
C ASP A 173 -7.07 8.27 -8.05
N LEU A 174 -7.30 6.97 -8.16
CA LEU A 174 -6.71 6.19 -9.23
C LEU A 174 -7.60 5.02 -9.64
N VAL A 175 -8.20 5.18 -10.82
CA VAL A 175 -8.83 4.10 -11.57
C VAL A 175 -7.76 3.40 -12.40
N LEU A 176 -7.61 2.10 -12.20
CA LEU A 176 -6.66 1.25 -12.92
C LEU A 176 -7.28 0.65 -14.19
N PHE A 177 -8.49 0.12 -14.07
CA PHE A 177 -9.21 -0.53 -15.16
C PHE A 177 -10.69 -0.13 -15.16
N ARG A 178 -11.28 -0.09 -16.36
CA ARG A 178 -12.72 0.06 -16.60
C ARG A 178 -13.16 -1.03 -17.57
N PHE A 179 -14.31 -1.64 -17.32
CA PHE A 179 -14.88 -2.74 -18.09
C PHE A 179 -16.22 -2.33 -18.72
#